data_AF-A0A1Y3SRL8-F1
#
_entry.id   AF-A0A1Y3SRL8-F1
#
_cell.length_a   1.000
_cell.length_b   1.000
_cell.length_c   1.000
_cell.angle_alpha   90.00
_cell.angle_beta   90.00
_cell.angle_gamma   90.00
#
_symmetry.space_group_name_H-M   'P 1'
#
loop_
_entity.id
_entity.type
_entity.pdbx_description
1 polymer ?
#
loop_
_entity_poly.entity_id
_entity_poly.type
_entity_poly.pdbx_seq_one_letter_code
_entity_poly.pdbx_strand_id
1 'polypeptide(L)' 'MKTDIFDIPARRCKRCGGILTSEQGLRDGYGSCCLKKMKEEAAEAKMRKNQISFFDREGETK' A
#
# COMPACT_ATOMS: atom_id res chain seq x y z
N MET A 1 27.49 36.20 6.24
CA MET A 1 27.38 34.80 5.80
C MET A 1 25.94 34.59 5.37
N LYS A 2 25.69 34.32 4.09
CA LYS A 2 24.33 33.99 3.62
C LYS A 2 24.14 32.49 3.84
N THR A 3 23.20 32.12 4.69
CA THR A 3 22.70 30.74 4.77
C THR A 3 21.79 30.53 3.59
N ASP A 4 22.24 29.77 2.61
CA ASP A 4 21.40 29.36 1.49
C ASP A 4 20.36 28.36 2.02
N ILE A 5 19.09 28.80 2.04
CA ILE A 5 17.95 27.97 2.45
C ILE A 5 17.39 27.32 1.18
N PHE A 6 17.35 25.99 1.16
CA PHE A 6 16.78 25.20 0.07
C PHE A 6 15.49 24.52 0.54
N ASP A 7 14.41 24.73 -0.19
CA ASP A 7 13.13 24.06 0.06
C ASP A 7 13.11 22.70 -0.65
N ILE A 8 12.87 21.64 0.12
CA ILE A 8 12.72 20.28 -0.41
C ILE A 8 11.25 19.88 -0.31
N PRO A 9 10.57 19.55 -1.43
CA PRO A 9 9.20 19.09 -1.37
C PRO A 9 9.13 17.75 -0.63
N ALA A 10 8.28 17.70 0.39
CA ALA A 10 8.12 16.52 1.23
C ALA A 10 6.65 16.28 1.58
N ARG A 11 6.27 15.02 1.74
CA ARG A 11 4.96 14.62 2.29
C ARG A 11 5.09 13.40 3.20
N ARG A 12 4.06 13.14 4.01
CA ARG A 12 3.98 11.88 4.79
C ARG A 12 3.30 10.77 3.99
N CYS A 13 3.82 9.56 4.14
CA CYS A 13 3.21 8.34 3.64
C CYS A 13 1.84 8.11 4.28
N LYS A 14 0.81 7.86 3.48
CA LYS A 14 -0.57 7.66 3.97
C LYS A 14 -0.74 6.40 4.84
N ARG A 15 0.16 5.42 4.73
CA ARG A 15 0.11 4.16 5.48
C ARG A 15 0.92 4.20 6.78
N CYS A 16 2.20 4.57 6.69
CA CYS A 16 3.13 4.48 7.83
C CYS A 16 3.58 5.84 8.39
N GLY A 17 3.18 6.97 7.77
CA GLY A 17 3.58 8.31 8.22
C GLY A 17 5.02 8.72 7.89
N GLY A 18 5.84 7.84 7.31
CA GLY A 18 7.22 8.15 6.93
C GLY A 18 7.34 9.30 5.92
N ILE A 19 8.44 10.07 6.00
CA ILE A 19 8.69 11.22 5.12
C ILE A 19 9.09 10.73 3.73
N LEU A 20 8.43 11.29 2.71
CA LEU A 20 8.66 11.00 1.30
C LEU A 20 9.15 12.27 0.61
N THR A 21 10.28 12.17 -0.08
CA THR A 21 10.90 13.25 -0.86
C THR A 21 11.06 12.89 -2.33
N SER A 22 10.89 11.61 -2.70
CA SER A 22 10.96 11.19 -4.10
C SER A 22 9.71 11.64 -4.86
N GLU A 23 9.87 12.00 -6.13
CA GLU A 23 8.77 12.45 -6.99
C GLU A 23 7.60 11.44 -7.04
N GLN A 24 7.92 10.15 -7.12
CA GLN A 24 6.91 9.09 -7.09
C GLN A 24 6.20 9.02 -5.71
N GLY A 25 6.95 9.10 -4.61
CA GLY A 25 6.36 9.12 -3.27
C GLY A 25 5.48 10.35 -3.04
N LEU A 26 5.89 11.51 -3.59
CA LEU A 26 5.12 12.74 -3.60
C LEU A 26 3.82 12.62 -4.40
N ARG A 27 3.83 11.97 -5.57
CA ARG A 27 2.61 11.72 -6.37
C ARG A 27 1.68 10.70 -5.71
N ASP A 28 2.17 9.49 -5.46
CA ASP A 28 1.37 8.35 -5.03
C ASP A 28 0.94 8.48 -3.55
N GLY A 29 1.74 9.18 -2.75
CA GLY A 29 1.53 9.33 -1.30
C GLY A 29 1.88 8.10 -0.48
N TYR A 30 2.60 7.17 -1.09
CA TYR A 30 3.10 5.97 -0.44
C TYR A 30 4.58 5.81 -0.74
N GLY A 31 5.36 5.38 0.26
CA GLY A 31 6.70 4.89 0.03
C GLY A 31 6.67 3.56 -0.74
N SER A 32 7.78 3.21 -1.40
CA SER A 32 7.92 2.00 -2.22
C SER A 32 7.41 0.73 -1.52
N CYS A 33 7.83 0.50 -0.28
CA CYS A 33 7.40 -0.65 0.52
C CYS A 33 5.90 -0.64 0.83
N CYS A 34 5.35 0.51 1.22
CA CYS A 34 3.92 0.64 1.56
C CYS A 34 3.01 0.49 0.34
N LEU A 35 3.46 1.02 -0.80
CA LEU A 35 2.75 0.90 -2.07
C LEU A 35 2.71 -0.56 -2.52
N LYS A 36 3.83 -1.29 -2.42
CA LYS A 36 3.89 -2.71 -2.76
C LYS A 36 2.92 -3.53 -1.90
N LYS A 37 2.97 -3.35 -0.57
CA LYS A 37 2.06 -4.05 0.36
C LYS A 37 0.59 -3.79 0.06
N MET A 38 0.21 -2.53 -0.23
CA MET A 38 -1.17 -2.19 -0.60
C MET A 38 -1.62 -2.90 -1.89
N LYS A 39 -0.74 -2.99 -2.89
CA LYS A 39 -1.03 -3.69 -4.15
C LYS A 39 -1.20 -5.19 -3.92
N GLU A 40 -0.34 -5.78 -3.09
CA GLU A 40 -0.41 -7.19 -2.71
C GLU A 40 -1.71 -7.50 -1.97
N GLU A 41 -2.08 -6.71 -0.96
CA GLU A 41 -3.34 -6.85 -0.21
C GLU A 41 -4.57 -6.74 -1.13
N ALA A 42 -4.56 -5.79 -2.07
CA ALA A 42 -5.64 -5.64 -3.04
C ALA A 42 -5.72 -6.80 -4.04
N ALA A 43 -4.58 -7.38 -4.43
CA ALA A 43 -4.53 -8.55 -5.28
C ALA A 43 -5.04 -9.79 -4.55
N GLU A 44 -4.60 -10.00 -3.31
CA GLU A 44 -5.06 -11.10 -2.46
C GLU A 44 -6.57 -11.03 -2.21
N ALA A 45 -7.10 -9.86 -1.91
CA ALA A 45 -8.54 -9.65 -1.73
C ALA A 45 -9.35 -9.99 -3.00
N LYS A 46 -8.79 -9.77 -4.20
CA LYS A 46 -9.41 -10.21 -5.46
C LYS A 46 -9.35 -11.72 -5.62
N MET A 47 -8.22 -12.35 -5.30
CA MET A 47 -8.07 -13.81 -5.40
C MET A 47 -8.98 -14.54 -4.42
N ARG A 48 -9.15 -14.02 -3.20
CA ARG A 48 -10.01 -14.61 -2.16
C ARG A 48 -11.47 -14.72 -2.58
N LYS A 49 -11.97 -13.80 -3.43
CA LYS A 49 -13.34 -13.87 -3.98
C LYS A 49 -13.55 -15.08 -4.90
N ASN A 50 -12.47 -15.60 -5.48
CA ASN A 50 -12.51 -16.72 -6.42
C ASN A 50 -12.10 -18.05 -5.78
N GLN A 51 -11.89 -18.07 -4.45
CA GLN A 51 -11.59 -19.28 -3.70
C GLN A 51 -12.87 -19.78 -3.01
N ILE A 52 -13.10 -21.09 -3.07
CA ILE A 52 -14.12 -21.82 -2.29
C ILE A 52 -13.36 -22.83 -1.43
N SER A 53 -13.61 -22.87 -0.12
CA SER A 53 -13.01 -23.88 0.75
C SER A 53 -13.69 -25.23 0.52
N PHE A 54 -12.92 -26.32 0.56
CA PHE A 54 -13.50 -27.67 0.56
C PHE A 54 -14.44 -27.89 1.76
N PHE A 55 -14.10 -27.30 2.91
CA PHE A 55 -14.90 -27.34 4.13
C PHE A 55 -16.18 -26.49 4.07
N ASP A 56 -16.33 -25.59 3.09
CA ASP A 56 -17.58 -24.84 2.89
C ASP A 56 -18.69 -25.73 2.29
N ARG A 57 -18.35 -26.93 1.76
CA ARG A 57 -19.30 -27.87 1.10
C ARG A 57 -19.79 -29.01 2.00
N GLU A 58 -19.29 -29.16 3.22
CA GLU A 58 -19.65 -30.28 4.11
C GLU A 58 -20.99 -30.08 4.87
N GLY A 59 -21.90 -29.28 4.30
CA GLY A 59 -23.27 -29.08 4.80
C GLY A 59 -24.37 -29.62 3.88
N GLU A 60 -24.04 -30.17 2.70
CA GLU A 60 -25.01 -30.57 1.66
C GLU A 60 -25.04 -32.08 1.38
N THR A 61 -24.87 -32.92 2.40
CA THR A 61 -25.24 -34.34 2.32
C THR A 61 -26.30 -34.63 3.36
N LYS A 62 -27.56 -34.46 2.96
CA LYS A 62 -28.73 -35.00 3.65
C LYS A 62 -29.28 -36.17 2.86
#